data_AF-A0A8J2BS01-F1
#
_entry.id   AF-A0A8J2BS01-F1
#
_cell.length_a   1.000
_cell.length_b   1.000
_cell.length_c   1.000
_cell.angle_alpha   90.00
_cell.angle_beta   90.00
_cell.angle_gamma   90.00
#
_symmetry.space_group_name_H-M   'P 1'
#
loop_
_entity.id
_entity.type
_entity.pdbx_description
1 polymer ?
#
loop_
_entity_poly.entity_id
_entity_poly.type
_entity_poly.pdbx_seq_one_letter_code
_entity_poly.pdbx_strand_id
1 'polypeptide(L)'
;MPEKGRLLLERLVGLASRFSILRAPRGLGLLAGVDVVDNNGRADPQKAIQIAKRLLERGLVLVPSGVKGSSLSFCPPLTIRRKELQWALEELERVLGSMA
;
A
#
# COMPACT_ATOMS: atom_id res chain seq x y z
N MET A 1 -17.93 8.80 -7.64
CA MET A 1 -16.53 9.03 -7.21
C MET A 1 -16.18 8.72 -5.73
N PRO A 2 -17.01 8.06 -4.90
CA PRO A 2 -16.55 7.43 -3.65
C PRO A 2 -16.20 5.94 -3.77
N GLU A 3 -16.74 5.23 -4.77
CA GLU A 3 -16.64 3.77 -4.89
C GLU A 3 -15.20 3.26 -5.07
N LYS A 4 -14.38 3.90 -5.91
CA LYS A 4 -12.98 3.49 -6.14
C LYS A 4 -12.12 3.69 -4.89
N GLY A 5 -12.34 4.78 -4.16
CA GLY A 5 -11.64 5.05 -2.91
C GLY A 5 -12.04 4.10 -1.79
N ARG A 6 -13.33 3.78 -1.71
CA ARG A 6 -13.84 2.74 -0.80
C ARG A 6 -13.22 1.38 -1.10
N LEU A 7 -13.16 0.99 -2.38
CA LEU A 7 -12.50 -0.25 -2.81
C LEU A 7 -11.02 -0.28 -2.41
N LEU A 8 -10.30 0.83 -2.62
CA LEU A 8 -8.89 0.94 -2.22
C LEU A 8 -8.72 0.72 -0.71
N LEU A 9 -9.48 1.45 0.11
CA LEU A 9 -9.40 1.34 1.56
C LEU A 9 -9.80 -0.06 2.06
N GLU A 10 -10.92 -0.63 1.58
CA GLU A 10 -11.36 -1.98 1.96
C GLU A 10 -10.31 -3.04 1.64
N ARG A 11 -9.67 -2.94 0.46
CA ARG A 11 -8.60 -3.87 0.08
C ARG A 11 -7.34 -3.69 0.92
N LEU A 12 -6.93 -2.46 1.22
CA LEU A 12 -5.80 -2.19 2.11
C LEU A 12 -6.06 -2.70 3.54
N VAL A 13 -7.29 -2.57 4.06
CA VAL A 13 -7.68 -3.13 5.36
C VAL A 13 -7.59 -4.65 5.35
N GLY A 14 -8.07 -5.29 4.28
CA GLY A 14 -7.95 -6.74 4.10
C GLY A 14 -6.49 -7.21 4.06
N LEU A 15 -5.61 -6.46 3.39
CA LEU A 15 -4.17 -6.76 3.37
C LEU A 15 -3.54 -6.56 4.76
N ALA A 16 -3.85 -5.47 5.46
CA ALA A 16 -3.34 -5.23 6.81
C ALA A 16 -3.79 -6.28 7.84
N SER A 17 -4.94 -6.91 7.61
CA SER A 17 -5.42 -8.01 8.45
C SER A 17 -4.70 -9.34 8.18
N ARG A 18 -4.10 -9.50 6.99
CA ARG A 18 -3.39 -10.72 6.56
C ARG A 18 -1.88 -10.64 6.75
N PHE A 19 -1.31 -9.44 6.67
CA PHE A 19 0.12 -9.19 6.73
C PHE A 19 0.45 -8.33 7.95
N SER A 20 1.07 -8.94 8.96
CA SER A 20 1.46 -8.27 10.22
C SER A 20 2.49 -7.15 10.03
N ILE A 21 3.17 -7.12 8.88
CA ILE A 21 4.08 -6.05 8.47
C ILE A 21 3.36 -4.74 8.10
N LEU A 22 2.03 -4.75 7.99
CA LEU A 22 1.21 -3.58 7.68
C LEU A 22 0.36 -3.19 8.89
N ARG A 23 0.34 -1.90 9.20
CA ARG A 23 -0.58 -1.32 10.17
C ARG A 23 -1.93 -0.98 9.51
N ALA A 24 -2.92 -0.63 10.31
CA ALA A 24 -4.20 -0.12 9.81
C ALA A 24 -4.00 1.03 8.80
N PRO A 25 -4.59 0.94 7.59
CA PRO A 25 -4.47 1.98 6.58
C PRO A 25 -5.21 3.25 7.01
N ARG A 26 -4.76 4.39 6.49
CA ARG A 26 -5.28 5.73 6.75
C ARG A 26 -5.56 6.44 5.43
N GLY A 27 -6.52 7.36 5.42
CA GLY A 27 -6.78 8.23 4.28
C GLY A 27 -8.24 8.25 3.84
N LEU A 28 -8.52 9.00 2.78
CA LEU A 28 -9.86 9.30 2.29
C LEU A 28 -9.88 9.23 0.76
N GLY A 29 -10.82 8.45 0.23
CA GLY A 29 -10.99 8.32 -1.20
C GLY A 29 -9.78 7.67 -1.89
N LEU A 30 -9.24 8.31 -2.92
CA LEU A 30 -8.06 7.87 -3.66
C LEU A 30 -6.74 8.41 -3.07
N LEU A 31 -6.78 9.02 -1.88
CA LEU A 31 -5.60 9.38 -1.12
C LEU A 31 -5.57 8.51 0.13
N ALA A 32 -4.91 7.36 0.04
CA ALA A 32 -4.80 6.39 1.13
C ALA A 32 -3.34 6.03 1.38
N GLY A 33 -3.00 5.58 2.58
CA GLY A 33 -1.66 5.17 2.95
C GLY A 33 -1.67 4.07 3.99
N VAL A 34 -0.64 3.23 3.99
CA VAL A 34 -0.47 2.14 4.94
C VAL A 34 0.94 2.18 5.53
N ASP A 35 1.04 2.14 6.86
CA ASP A 35 2.34 2.17 7.52
C ASP A 35 2.94 0.76 7.57
N VAL A 36 4.21 0.64 7.21
CA VAL A 36 4.99 -0.60 7.30
C VAL A 36 5.68 -0.66 8.65
N VAL A 37 5.55 -1.80 9.33
CA VAL A 37 6.07 -2.04 10.67
C VAL A 37 6.93 -3.29 10.76
N ASP A 38 7.80 -3.33 11.76
CA ASP A 38 8.55 -4.51 12.16
C ASP A 38 7.69 -5.45 13.01
N ASN A 39 8.28 -6.59 13.40
CA ASN A 39 7.60 -7.60 14.24
C ASN A 39 7.22 -7.06 15.64
N ASN A 40 7.80 -5.95 16.06
CA ASN A 40 7.53 -5.28 17.33
C ASN A 40 6.54 -4.10 17.16
N GLY A 41 5.95 -3.93 15.97
CA GLY A 41 5.01 -2.85 15.66
C GLY A 41 5.63 -1.47 15.51
N ARG A 42 6.97 -1.37 15.41
CA ARG A 42 7.70 -0.11 15.19
C ARG A 42 7.81 0.17 13.69
N ALA A 43 7.86 1.45 13.33
CA ALA A 43 7.98 1.86 11.92
C ALA A 43 9.24 1.28 11.27
N ASP A 44 9.08 0.60 10.13
CA ASP A 44 10.16 -0.06 9.38
C ASP A 44 10.34 0.60 7.99
N PRO A 45 11.12 1.69 7.91
CA PRO A 45 11.33 2.40 6.65
C PRO A 45 12.17 1.60 5.64
N GLN A 46 13.00 0.68 6.10
CA GLN A 46 13.82 -0.14 5.19
C GLN A 46 12.94 -1.13 4.42
N LYS A 47 12.02 -1.81 5.11
CA LYS A 47 11.02 -2.67 4.43
C LYS A 47 10.11 -1.85 3.53
N ALA A 48 9.66 -0.66 3.95
CA ALA A 48 8.84 0.19 3.11
C ALA A 48 9.53 0.53 1.77
N ILE A 49 10.81 0.91 1.83
CA ILE A 49 11.62 1.17 0.63
C ILE A 49 11.79 -0.11 -0.20
N GLN A 50 12.02 -1.26 0.43
CA GLN A 50 12.18 -2.53 -0.26
C GLN A 50 10.89 -2.94 -1.00
N ILE A 51 9.73 -2.77 -0.36
CA ILE A 51 8.41 -3.00 -0.98
C ILE A 51 8.22 -2.04 -2.16
N ALA A 52 8.49 -0.74 -1.97
CA ALA A 52 8.36 0.25 -3.04
C ALA A 52 9.28 -0.06 -4.24
N LYS A 53 10.51 -0.50 -4.00
CA LYS A 53 11.44 -0.93 -5.06
C LYS A 53 10.91 -2.16 -5.83
N ARG A 54 10.42 -3.18 -5.13
CA ARG A 54 9.83 -4.37 -5.78
C ARG A 54 8.58 -4.05 -6.59
N LEU A 55 7.78 -3.07 -6.12
CA LEU A 55 6.62 -2.59 -6.86
C LEU A 55 7.05 -1.78 -8.08
N LEU A 56 8.11 -0.98 -7.97
CA LEU A 56 8.67 -0.24 -9.10
C LEU A 56 9.14 -1.18 -10.22
N GLU A 57 9.80 -2.29 -9.88
CA GLU A 57 10.21 -3.33 -10.85
C GLU A 57 9.01 -3.98 -11.56
N ARG A 58 7.82 -3.91 -10.96
CA ARG A 58 6.55 -4.42 -11.51
C ARG A 58 5.73 -3.35 -12.24
N GLY A 59 6.25 -2.13 -12.36
CA GLY A 59 5.58 -1.01 -13.02
C GLY A 59 4.65 -0.19 -12.12
N LEU A 60 4.71 -0.39 -10.79
CA LEU A 60 3.94 0.38 -9.81
C LEU A 60 4.81 1.37 -9.05
N VAL A 61 4.60 2.65 -9.34
CA VAL A 61 5.33 3.72 -8.65
C VAL A 61 4.55 4.12 -7.39
N LEU A 62 5.08 3.75 -6.22
CA LEU A 62 4.63 4.27 -4.94
C LEU A 62 5.73 5.12 -4.32
N VAL A 63 5.35 6.24 -3.73
CA VAL A 63 6.27 7.12 -3.01
C VAL A 63 6.18 6.79 -1.52
N PRO A 64 7.24 6.25 -0.90
CA PRO A 64 7.30 6.11 0.54
C PRO A 64 7.19 7.50 1.18
N SER A 65 6.28 7.65 2.13
CA SER A 65 5.98 8.90 2.84
C SER A 65 5.88 8.64 4.35
N GLY A 66 5.52 9.65 5.14
CA GLY A 66 5.35 9.53 6.59
C GLY A 66 6.66 9.60 7.39
N VAL A 67 6.58 9.32 8.70
CA VAL A 67 7.72 9.45 9.64
C VAL A 67 8.83 8.51 9.20
N LYS A 68 9.96 9.10 8.77
CA LYS A 68 11.15 8.40 8.24
C LYS A 68 10.91 7.58 6.95
N GLY A 69 9.82 7.78 6.22
CA GLY A 69 9.55 7.05 4.96
C GLY A 69 9.02 5.63 5.13
N SER A 70 8.33 5.36 6.25
CA SER A 70 7.76 4.05 6.59
C SER A 70 6.34 3.80 6.05
N SER A 71 5.70 4.80 5.46
CA SER A 71 4.32 4.71 4.96
C SER A 71 4.29 4.57 3.44
N LEU A 72 3.48 3.65 2.92
CA LEU A 72 3.22 3.51 1.49
C LEU A 72 1.98 4.34 1.13
N SER A 73 2.18 5.48 0.47
CA SER A 73 1.08 6.36 0.06
C SER A 73 0.60 6.05 -1.36
N PHE A 74 -0.70 5.79 -1.48
CA PHE A 74 -1.45 5.62 -2.71
C PHE A 74 -2.10 6.94 -3.08
N CYS A 75 -1.62 7.55 -4.16
CA CYS A 75 -2.20 8.73 -4.79
C CYS A 75 -2.34 8.51 -6.31
N PRO A 76 -3.18 7.54 -6.75
CA PRO A 76 -3.43 7.35 -8.17
C PRO A 76 -4.18 8.54 -8.79
N PRO A 77 -4.07 8.74 -10.11
CA PRO A 77 -4.83 9.78 -10.81
C PRO A 77 -6.34 9.56 -10.67
N LEU A 78 -7.13 10.64 -10.57
CA LEU A 78 -8.60 10.56 -10.40
C LEU A 78 -9.32 9.83 -11.54
N THR A 79 -8.68 9.74 -12.70
CA THR A 79 -9.15 9.04 -13.90
C THR A 79 -8.86 7.54 -13.89
N ILE A 80 -8.14 7.00 -12.88
CA ILE A 80 -7.73 5.58 -12.82
C ILE A 80 -8.94 4.64 -12.97
N ARG A 81 -8.82 3.61 -13.81
CA ARG A 81 -9.89 2.62 -14.02
C ARG A 81 -9.89 1.63 -12.87
N ARG A 82 -11.06 1.07 -12.57
CA ARG A 82 -11.22 0.07 -11.48
C ARG A 82 -10.30 -1.15 -11.69
N LYS A 83 -10.11 -1.57 -12.93
CA LYS A 83 -9.21 -2.68 -13.30
C LYS A 83 -7.73 -2.37 -12.98
N GLU A 84 -7.28 -1.15 -13.25
CA GLU A 84 -5.91 -0.71 -12.96
C GLU A 84 -5.67 -0.64 -11.45
N LEU A 85 -6.66 -0.15 -10.70
CA LEU A 85 -6.62 -0.13 -9.24
C LEU A 85 -6.58 -1.54 -8.64
N GLN A 86 -7.37 -2.47 -9.19
CA GLN A 86 -7.36 -3.87 -8.77
C GLN A 86 -6.02 -4.54 -9.05
N TRP A 87 -5.47 -4.34 -10.25
CA TRP A 87 -4.15 -4.82 -10.62
C TRP A 87 -3.05 -4.30 -9.68
N ALA A 88 -3.09 -2.99 -9.36
CA ALA A 88 -2.12 -2.40 -8.42
C ALA A 88 -2.17 -3.06 -7.03
N LEU A 89 -3.37 -3.37 -6.54
CA LEU A 89 -3.57 -4.03 -5.26
C LEU A 89 -3.17 -5.51 -5.28
N GLU A 90 -3.36 -6.20 -6.41
CA GLU A 90 -2.93 -7.59 -6.59
C GLU A 90 -1.40 -7.70 -6.64
N GLU A 91 -0.71 -6.78 -7.31
CA GLU A 91 0.76 -6.75 -7.31
C GLU A 91 1.32 -6.37 -5.95
N LEU A 92 0.67 -5.46 -5.21
CA LEU A 92 1.00 -5.20 -3.81
C LEU A 92 0.90 -6.48 -2.98
N GLU A 93 -0.21 -7.21 -3.08
CA GLU A 93 -0.41 -8.48 -2.39
C GLU A 93 0.66 -9.51 -2.74
N ARG A 94 1.05 -9.63 -4.01
CA ARG A 94 2.12 -10.53 -4.46
C ARG A 94 3.47 -10.15 -3.85
N VAL A 95 3.81 -8.87 -3.81
CA VAL A 95 5.05 -8.39 -3.20
C VAL A 95 5.06 -8.70 -1.71
N LEU A 96 3.96 -8.41 -1.00
CA LEU A 96 3.82 -8.72 0.43
C LEU A 96 3.91 -10.24 0.68
N GLY A 97 3.28 -11.06 -0.15
CA GLY A 97 3.35 -12.53 -0.07
C GLY A 97 4.74 -13.11 -0.34
N SER A 98 5.57 -12.41 -1.14
CA SER A 98 6.98 -12.78 -1.38
C SER A 98 7.95 -12.35 -0.27
N MET A 99 7.44 -11.62 0.74
CA MET A 99 8.21 -11.05 1.85
C MET A 99 7.73 -11.55 3.22
N ALA A 100 6.61 -12.28 3.25
CA ALA A 100 6.04 -12.91 4.43
C ALA A 100 6.75 -14.24 4.75
#